data_AF-A0A529ML74-F1
#
_entry.id   AF-A0A529ML74-F1
#
_cell.length_a   1.000
_cell.length_b   1.000
_cell.length_c   1.000
_cell.angle_alpha   90.00
_cell.angle_beta   90.00
_cell.angle_gamma   90.00
#
_symmetry.space_group_name_H-M   'P 1'
#
loop_
_entity.id
_entity.type
_entity.pdbx_description
1 polymer ?
#
loop_
_entity_poly.entity_id
_entity_poly.type
_entity_poly.pdbx_seq_one_letter_code
_entity_poly.pdbx_strand_id
1 'polypeptide(L)'
;RHTADTSFLGLSAARLAGSGIGIGIQAKGTAVIHQRDRQPHNNLELFSNAPITRLEHYRALGANAAAYALGEMPEPIVVPQRGEAMGSRYHARVALIYAIETGLTEAGAAPEEVDVVLTGA
;
A
#
# COMPACT_ATOMS: atom_id res chain seq x y z
N ARG A 1 11.14 3.37 -8.05
CA ARG A 1 11.52 3.02 -9.45
C ARG A 1 11.43 1.51 -9.74
N HIS A 2 11.45 0.63 -8.74
CA HIS A 2 11.43 -0.83 -8.89
C HIS A 2 10.17 -1.43 -9.56
N THR A 3 8.97 -1.05 -9.11
CA THR A 3 7.68 -1.58 -9.59
C THR A 3 6.57 -0.58 -9.27
N ALA A 4 5.47 -0.63 -10.00
CA ALA A 4 4.26 0.14 -9.71
C ALA A 4 3.17 -0.73 -9.07
N ASP A 5 3.25 -2.06 -9.09
CA ASP A 5 2.21 -2.93 -8.51
C ASP A 5 2.25 -2.88 -6.97
N THR A 6 1.13 -2.53 -6.34
CA THR A 6 1.04 -2.37 -4.88
C THR A 6 1.46 -3.62 -4.12
N SER A 7 1.12 -4.81 -4.61
CA SER A 7 1.41 -6.07 -3.94
C SER A 7 2.92 -6.33 -3.94
N PHE A 8 3.57 -6.11 -5.08
CA PHE A 8 5.03 -6.20 -5.19
C PHE A 8 5.74 -5.10 -4.39
N LEU A 9 5.18 -3.89 -4.29
CA LEU A 9 5.69 -2.84 -3.41
C LEU A 9 5.68 -3.31 -1.94
N GLY A 10 4.54 -3.81 -1.47
CA GLY A 10 4.40 -4.31 -0.10
C GLY A 10 5.31 -5.49 0.20
N LEU A 11 5.40 -6.47 -0.71
CA LEU A 11 6.29 -7.63 -0.56
C LEU A 11 7.77 -7.22 -0.55
N SER A 12 8.16 -6.26 -1.39
CA SER A 12 9.53 -5.71 -1.40
C SER A 12 9.86 -5.05 -0.06
N ALA A 13 8.95 -4.22 0.45
CA ALA A 13 9.09 -3.60 1.76
C ALA A 13 9.21 -4.65 2.87
N ALA A 14 8.38 -5.70 2.86
CA ALA A 14 8.41 -6.77 3.86
C ALA A 14 9.71 -7.61 3.81
N ARG A 15 10.30 -7.78 2.63
CA ARG A 15 11.59 -8.45 2.46
C ARG A 15 12.77 -7.65 3.00
N LEU A 16 12.69 -6.32 2.93
CA LEU A 16 13.71 -5.41 3.48
C LEU A 16 13.54 -5.19 4.99
N ALA A 17 12.30 -5.15 5.48
CA ALA A 17 11.99 -4.87 6.88
C ALA A 17 12.47 -5.99 7.83
N GLY A 18 13.18 -5.63 8.91
CA GLY A 18 13.68 -6.58 9.89
C GLY A 18 12.60 -7.43 10.59
N SER A 19 11.38 -6.90 10.72
CA SER A 19 10.22 -7.64 11.25
C SER A 19 9.57 -8.60 10.26
N GLY A 20 9.92 -8.50 8.96
CA GLY A 20 9.25 -9.24 7.91
C GLY A 20 7.87 -8.68 7.51
N ILE A 21 7.47 -7.52 8.04
CA ILE A 21 6.21 -6.83 7.71
C ILE A 21 6.52 -5.53 6.97
N GLY A 22 5.78 -5.26 5.89
CA GLY A 22 5.95 -4.05 5.08
C GLY A 22 4.63 -3.48 4.59
N ILE A 23 4.61 -2.17 4.36
CA ILE A 23 3.49 -1.48 3.74
C ILE A 23 3.88 -1.08 2.32
N GLY A 24 3.01 -1.41 1.36
CA GLY A 24 3.08 -0.86 0.00
C GLY A 24 2.01 0.20 -0.18
N ILE A 25 2.34 1.34 -0.78
CA ILE A 25 1.39 2.40 -1.13
C ILE A 25 1.70 2.95 -2.53
N GLN A 26 0.66 3.05 -3.36
CA GLN A 26 0.75 3.69 -4.67
C GLN A 26 0.43 5.19 -4.59
N ALA A 27 0.90 5.96 -5.56
CA ALA A 27 0.57 7.38 -5.67
C ALA A 27 -0.94 7.66 -5.71
N LYS A 28 -1.73 6.74 -6.31
CA LYS A 28 -3.19 6.84 -6.32
C LYS A 28 -3.89 6.49 -5.00
N GLY A 29 -3.15 6.02 -3.98
CA GLY A 29 -3.66 5.72 -2.64
C GLY A 29 -4.11 4.28 -2.39
N THR A 30 -3.90 3.33 -3.32
CA THR A 30 -4.09 1.92 -2.98
C THR A 30 -2.95 1.48 -2.08
N ALA A 31 -3.26 0.78 -0.99
CA ALA A 31 -2.29 0.40 0.01
C ALA A 31 -2.49 -1.04 0.49
N VAL A 32 -1.41 -1.66 0.98
CA VAL A 32 -1.38 -3.06 1.40
C VAL A 32 -0.43 -3.25 2.57
N ILE A 33 -0.78 -4.13 3.52
CA ILE A 33 0.16 -4.71 4.49
C ILE A 33 0.59 -6.08 3.97
N HIS A 34 1.89 -6.32 3.86
CA HIS A 34 2.46 -7.58 3.38
C HIS A 34 3.40 -8.20 4.40
N GLN A 35 3.60 -9.51 4.25
CA GLN A 35 4.56 -10.31 5.00
C GLN A 35 5.57 -10.97 4.05
N ARG A 36 6.85 -11.07 4.47
CA ARG A 36 7.99 -11.51 3.65
C ARG A 36 7.80 -12.87 2.96
N ASP A 37 7.19 -13.82 3.66
CA ASP A 37 7.12 -15.23 3.24
C ASP A 37 5.81 -15.58 2.52
N ARG A 38 5.00 -14.58 2.20
CA ARG A 38 3.75 -14.78 1.45
C ARG A 38 3.95 -14.68 -0.05
N GLN A 39 3.03 -15.29 -0.79
CA GLN A 39 2.95 -15.12 -2.24
C GLN A 39 2.64 -13.66 -2.60
N PRO A 40 3.06 -13.15 -3.77
CA PRO A 40 2.97 -11.73 -4.12
C PRO A 40 1.59 -11.09 -4.02
N HIS A 41 0.52 -11.84 -4.28
CA HIS A 41 -0.86 -11.33 -4.19
C HIS A 41 -1.62 -11.85 -2.96
N ASN A 42 -0.92 -12.45 -2.00
CA ASN A 42 -1.46 -12.92 -0.73
C ASN A 42 -0.99 -11.99 0.40
N ASN A 43 -1.68 -10.87 0.56
CA ASN A 43 -1.38 -9.87 1.58
C ASN A 43 -2.09 -10.15 2.93
N LEU A 44 -1.74 -9.38 3.96
CA LEU A 44 -2.41 -9.41 5.27
C LEU A 44 -3.68 -8.55 5.25
N GLU A 45 -3.55 -7.32 4.75
CA GLU A 45 -4.67 -6.37 4.61
C GLU A 45 -4.51 -5.58 3.31
N LEU A 46 -5.63 -5.25 2.66
CA LEU A 46 -5.66 -4.55 1.37
C LEU A 46 -6.70 -3.43 1.36
N PHE A 47 -6.26 -2.21 1.08
CA PHE A 47 -7.11 -1.06 0.80
C PHE A 47 -7.20 -0.88 -0.71
N SER A 48 -8.09 -1.66 -1.34
CA SER A 48 -8.26 -1.69 -2.80
C SER A 48 -8.97 -0.45 -3.36
N ASN A 49 -9.79 0.22 -2.55
CA ASN A 49 -10.66 1.33 -2.96
C ASN A 49 -10.12 2.69 -2.51
N ALA A 50 -9.00 3.12 -3.10
CA ALA A 50 -8.34 4.38 -2.75
C ALA A 50 -9.24 5.63 -2.66
N PRO A 51 -10.27 5.84 -3.53
CA PRO A 51 -11.10 7.04 -3.47
C PRO A 51 -11.97 7.18 -2.20
N ILE A 52 -12.18 6.10 -1.45
CA ILE A 52 -12.92 6.11 -0.18
C ILE A 52 -12.03 5.85 1.05
N THR A 53 -10.74 5.56 0.83
CA THR A 53 -9.74 5.48 1.90
C THR A 53 -9.48 6.88 2.47
N ARG A 54 -9.38 6.97 3.79
CA ARG A 54 -9.25 8.24 4.54
C ARG A 54 -8.03 8.22 5.43
N LEU A 55 -7.63 9.38 5.95
CA LEU A 55 -6.48 9.52 6.86
C LEU A 55 -6.57 8.61 8.08
N GLU A 56 -7.77 8.43 8.64
CA GLU A 56 -8.00 7.50 9.77
C GLU A 56 -7.66 6.05 9.41
N HIS A 57 -7.99 5.61 8.19
CA HIS A 57 -7.65 4.28 7.70
C HIS A 57 -6.13 4.13 7.54
N TYR A 58 -5.43 5.12 7.00
CA TYR A 58 -3.97 5.08 6.88
C TYR A 58 -3.27 5.08 8.26
N ARG A 59 -3.81 5.83 9.22
CA ARG A 59 -3.31 5.80 10.60
C ARG A 59 -3.48 4.41 11.22
N ALA A 60 -4.66 3.80 11.03
CA ALA A 60 -4.92 2.44 11.48
C ALA A 60 -4.03 1.42 10.76
N LEU A 61 -3.80 1.58 9.46
CA LEU A 61 -2.93 0.70 8.66
C LEU A 61 -1.52 0.63 9.24
N GLY A 62 -0.97 1.79 9.63
CA GLY A 62 0.32 1.86 10.32
C GLY A 62 0.31 1.15 11.67
N ALA A 63 -0.77 1.31 12.46
CA ALA A 63 -0.93 0.64 13.75
C ALA A 63 -1.02 -0.89 13.60
N ASN A 64 -1.83 -1.39 12.66
CA ASN A 64 -1.96 -2.83 12.39
C ASN A 64 -0.65 -3.41 11.87
N ALA A 65 0.07 -2.72 10.98
CA ALA A 65 1.38 -3.16 10.52
C ALA A 65 2.38 -3.31 11.68
N ALA A 66 2.36 -2.39 12.64
CA ALA A 66 3.16 -2.48 13.85
C ALA A 66 2.74 -3.68 14.73
N ALA A 67 1.43 -3.90 14.92
CA ALA A 67 0.92 -5.05 15.66
C ALA A 67 1.34 -6.39 15.02
N TYR A 68 1.20 -6.53 13.69
CA TYR A 68 1.71 -7.71 12.98
C TYR A 68 3.22 -7.87 13.14
N ALA A 69 3.98 -6.77 13.14
CA ALA A 69 5.43 -6.82 13.36
C ALA A 69 5.81 -7.30 14.77
N LEU A 70 4.90 -7.13 15.75
CA LEU A 70 5.02 -7.67 17.11
C LEU A 70 4.50 -9.12 17.22
N GLY A 71 4.02 -9.71 16.13
CA GLY A 71 3.43 -11.05 16.12
C GLY A 71 1.99 -11.09 16.66
N GLU A 72 1.34 -9.95 16.79
CA GLU A 72 -0.05 -9.85 17.20
C GLU A 72 -1.01 -10.11 16.03
N MET A 73 -2.28 -10.34 16.36
CA MET A 73 -3.37 -10.55 15.41
C MET A 73 -4.41 -9.43 15.60
N PRO A 74 -4.15 -8.21 15.06
CA PRO A 74 -5.09 -7.11 15.15
C PRO A 74 -6.37 -7.40 14.35
N GLU A 75 -7.46 -6.73 14.72
CA GLU A 75 -8.68 -6.74 13.91
C GLU A 75 -8.42 -6.03 12.57
N PRO A 76 -8.74 -6.66 11.41
CA PRO A 76 -8.51 -6.04 10.11
C PRO A 76 -9.31 -4.75 9.91
N ILE A 77 -8.70 -3.79 9.22
CA ILE A 77 -9.32 -2.50 8.98
C ILE A 77 -10.32 -2.61 7.83
N VAL A 78 -11.56 -2.21 8.11
CA VAL A 78 -12.62 -2.17 7.10
C VAL A 78 -12.68 -0.77 6.50
N VAL A 79 -12.56 -0.68 5.17
CA VAL A 79 -12.87 0.54 4.40
C VAL A 79 -14.26 0.36 3.77
N PRO A 80 -15.34 0.87 4.40
CA PRO A 80 -16.70 0.53 3.99
C PRO A 80 -17.10 1.23 2.68
N GLN A 81 -17.54 0.46 1.70
CA GLN A 81 -18.22 0.94 0.49
C GLN A 81 -19.74 0.98 0.74
N ARG A 82 -20.40 2.10 0.45
CA ARG A 82 -21.84 2.33 0.64
C ARG A 82 -22.60 2.38 -0.69
N GLY A 83 -22.30 1.44 -1.58
CA GLY A 83 -22.95 1.34 -2.88
C GLY A 83 -22.53 2.40 -3.89
N GLU A 84 -21.41 3.08 -3.68
CA GLU A 84 -20.86 4.00 -4.67
C GLU A 84 -20.49 3.24 -5.95
N ALA A 85 -20.80 3.84 -7.09
CA ALA A 85 -20.40 3.33 -8.40
C ALA A 85 -18.91 3.60 -8.65
N MET A 86 -18.03 2.91 -7.91
CA MET A 86 -16.59 3.17 -7.87
C MET A 86 -15.93 3.09 -9.25
N GLY A 87 -16.29 2.07 -10.04
CA GLY A 87 -15.76 1.86 -11.39
C GLY A 87 -16.08 3.03 -12.32
N SER A 88 -17.36 3.40 -12.46
CA SER A 88 -17.76 4.47 -13.38
C SER A 88 -17.26 5.84 -12.95
N ARG A 89 -17.17 6.10 -11.64
CA ARG A 89 -16.74 7.41 -11.11
C ARG A 89 -15.23 7.63 -11.16
N TYR A 90 -14.43 6.59 -10.92
CA TYR A 90 -13.01 6.76 -10.63
C TYR A 90 -12.07 5.96 -11.54
N HIS A 91 -12.53 4.93 -12.25
CA HIS A 91 -11.63 4.00 -12.96
C HIS A 91 -10.69 4.70 -13.94
N ALA A 92 -11.22 5.59 -14.80
CA ALA A 92 -10.39 6.33 -15.75
C ALA A 92 -9.31 7.16 -15.06
N ARG A 93 -9.64 7.84 -13.96
CA ARG A 93 -8.69 8.67 -13.21
C ARG A 93 -7.59 7.82 -12.57
N VAL A 94 -7.96 6.72 -11.90
CA VAL A 94 -6.96 5.85 -11.24
C VAL A 94 -6.09 5.13 -12.25
N ALA A 95 -6.61 4.78 -13.43
CA ALA A 95 -5.85 4.17 -14.52
C ALA A 95 -4.80 5.13 -15.07
N LEU A 96 -5.13 6.41 -15.25
CA LEU A 96 -4.18 7.43 -15.70
C LEU A 96 -3.05 7.66 -14.68
N ILE A 97 -3.38 7.76 -13.39
CA ILE A 97 -2.35 7.92 -12.34
C ILE A 97 -1.43 6.68 -12.32
N TYR A 98 -1.99 5.48 -12.43
CA TYR A 98 -1.21 4.25 -12.49
C TYR A 98 -0.32 4.17 -13.73
N ALA A 99 -0.80 4.63 -14.89
CA ALA A 99 -0.01 4.69 -16.13
C ALA A 99 1.18 5.64 -15.98
N ILE A 100 0.98 6.81 -15.36
CA ILE A 100 2.06 7.76 -15.06
C ILE A 100 3.08 7.11 -14.10
N GLU A 101 2.62 6.53 -12.99
CA GLU A 101 3.48 5.87 -11.99
C GLU A 101 4.27 4.71 -12.62
N THR A 102 3.65 3.93 -13.51
CA THR A 102 4.31 2.86 -14.26
C THR A 102 5.38 3.42 -15.21
N GLY A 103 5.12 4.54 -15.87
CA GLY A 103 6.09 5.22 -16.75
C GLY A 103 7.33 5.75 -16.03
N LEU A 104 7.30 5.84 -14.69
CA LEU A 104 8.44 6.23 -13.85
C LEU A 104 9.25 5.03 -13.34
N THR A 105 8.85 3.80 -13.67
CA THR A 105 9.59 2.59 -13.29
C THR A 105 10.76 2.30 -14.23
N GLU A 106 11.78 1.64 -13.71
CA GLU A 106 12.94 1.18 -14.48
C GLU A 106 13.19 -0.29 -14.17
N ALA A 107 13.36 -1.10 -15.22
CA ALA A 107 13.57 -2.54 -15.09
C ALA A 107 14.85 -2.83 -14.28
N GLY A 108 14.71 -3.67 -13.25
CA GLY A 108 15.83 -4.05 -12.39
C GLY A 108 16.28 -2.98 -11.39
N ALA A 109 15.65 -1.80 -11.36
CA ALA A 109 15.95 -0.80 -10.34
C ALA A 109 15.68 -1.35 -8.94
N ALA A 110 16.62 -1.12 -8.02
CA ALA A 110 16.47 -1.48 -6.63
C ALA A 110 15.56 -0.47 -5.89
N PRO A 111 14.92 -0.86 -4.77
CA PRO A 111 14.33 0.10 -3.84
C PRO A 111 15.39 1.06 -3.30
N GLU A 112 14.97 2.30 -3.06
CA GLU A 112 15.82 3.38 -2.55
C GLU A 112 15.31 3.80 -1.17
N GLU A 113 16.23 4.10 -0.25
CA GLU A 113 15.89 4.70 1.04
C GLU A 113 15.53 6.18 0.84
N VAL A 114 14.49 6.64 1.54
CA VAL A 114 13.96 7.99 1.40
C VAL A 114 13.84 8.61 2.78
N ASP A 115 14.43 9.79 2.96
CA ASP A 115 14.26 10.59 4.18
C ASP A 115 12.89 11.26 4.24
N VAL A 116 12.25 11.20 5.40
CA VAL A 116 10.99 11.90 5.66
C VAL A 116 11.27 13.19 6.43
N VAL A 117 11.09 14.33 5.78
CA VAL A 117 11.20 15.66 6.41
C VAL A 117 9.81 16.15 6.79
N LEU A 118 9.54 16.27 8.09
CA LEU A 118 8.31 16.87 8.59
C LEU A 118 8.47 18.41 8.60
N THR A 119 7.74 19.09 7.71
CA THR A 119 7.84 20.54 7.54
C THR A 119 6.95 21.37 8.49
N GLY A 120 6.29 20.73 9.45
CA GLY A 120 5.26 21.34 10.31
C GLY A 120 3.84 21.14 9.79
N ALA A 121 2.85 21.43 10.66
CA ALA A 121 1.42 21.41 10.36
C ALA A 121 0.86 22.83 10.20
#